data_AF-A0A2E2J9G7-F1
#
_entry.id   AF-A0A2E2J9G7-F1
#
_cell.length_a   1.000
_cell.length_b   1.000
_cell.length_c   1.000
_cell.angle_alpha   90.00
_cell.angle_beta   90.00
_cell.angle_gamma   90.00
#
_symmetry.space_group_name_H-M   'P 1'
#
loop_
_entity.id
_entity.type
_entity.pdbx_description
1 polymer ?
#
loop_
_entity_poly.entity_id
_entity_poly.type
_entity_poly.pdbx_seq_one_letter_code
_entity_poly.pdbx_strand_id
1 'polypeptide(L)'
;MAAKHTLSEALKTIRKARGLSQEAFSDVSSRTYMSTLERDLKSPTLNKLAELCEVMEIHPLTLLTLAYAGDDLQQVDQLLAQVRQQLETVTKKSDTP
;
A
#
# COMPACT_ATOMS: atom_id res chain seq x y z
N MET A 1 17.26 -3.52 -13.82
CA MET A 1 16.03 -2.72 -13.72
C MET A 1 15.40 -3.07 -12.38
N ALA A 2 15.26 -2.13 -11.45
CA ALA A 2 14.56 -2.40 -10.20
C ALA A 2 13.16 -2.91 -10.54
N ALA A 3 12.72 -4.02 -9.93
CA ALA A 3 11.35 -4.48 -10.08
C ALA A 3 10.44 -3.29 -9.73
N LYS A 4 9.63 -2.85 -10.70
CA LYS A 4 8.75 -1.71 -10.48
C LYS A 4 7.61 -2.20 -9.61
N HIS A 5 7.81 -2.20 -8.30
CA HIS A 5 6.76 -2.51 -7.35
C HIS A 5 5.62 -1.51 -7.59
N THR A 6 4.47 -2.01 -8.01
CA THR A 6 3.27 -1.17 -8.18
C THR A 6 2.33 -1.38 -7.02
N LEU A 7 1.44 -0.41 -6.80
CA LEU A 7 0.36 -0.57 -5.84
C LEU A 7 -0.54 -1.78 -6.19
N SER A 8 -0.79 -2.00 -7.48
CA SER A 8 -1.59 -3.11 -7.99
C SER A 8 -0.96 -4.47 -7.70
N GLU A 9 0.36 -4.59 -7.83
CA GLU A 9 1.13 -5.78 -7.47
C GLU A 9 1.16 -6.00 -5.96
N ALA A 10 1.45 -4.96 -5.17
CA ALA A 10 1.46 -5.03 -3.71
C ALA A 10 0.10 -5.50 -3.16
N LEU A 11 -1.01 -4.95 -3.70
CA LEU A 11 -2.37 -5.33 -3.30
C LEU A 11 -2.62 -6.82 -3.57
N LYS A 12 -2.25 -7.28 -4.76
CA LYS A 12 -2.39 -8.68 -5.16
C LYS A 12 -1.52 -9.62 -4.32
N THR A 13 -0.29 -9.21 -4.01
CA THR A 13 0.66 -9.99 -3.20
C THR A 13 0.13 -10.18 -1.79
N ILE A 14 -0.32 -9.11 -1.13
CA ILE A 14 -0.85 -9.20 0.24
C ILE A 14 -2.14 -10.00 0.26
N ARG A 15 -3.07 -9.76 -0.68
CA ARG A 15 -4.32 -10.54 -0.76
C ARG A 15 -4.04 -12.04 -0.87
N LYS A 16 -3.11 -12.42 -1.76
CA LYS A 16 -2.72 -13.83 -1.92
C LYS A 16 -2.04 -14.40 -0.69
N ALA A 17 -1.15 -13.64 -0.04
CA ALA A 17 -0.50 -14.06 1.19
C ALA A 17 -1.49 -14.30 2.34
N ARG A 18 -2.61 -13.56 2.35
CA ARG A 18 -3.74 -13.76 3.27
C ARG A 18 -4.71 -14.88 2.86
N GLY A 19 -4.50 -15.53 1.71
CA GLY A 19 -5.40 -16.59 1.21
C GLY A 19 -6.77 -16.08 0.76
N LEU A 20 -6.92 -14.78 0.52
CA LEU A 20 -8.21 -14.16 0.21
C LEU A 20 -8.51 -14.23 -1.30
N SER A 21 -9.76 -14.53 -1.65
CA SER A 21 -10.27 -14.34 -3.02
C SER A 21 -10.54 -12.85 -3.29
N GLN A 22 -10.75 -12.46 -4.54
CA GLN A 22 -11.21 -11.09 -4.85
C GLN A 22 -12.64 -10.82 -4.33
N GLU A 23 -13.43 -11.88 -4.10
CA GLU A 23 -14.80 -11.78 -3.60
C GLU A 23 -14.85 -11.54 -2.09
N ALA A 24 -13.76 -11.83 -1.36
CA ALA A 24 -13.64 -11.53 0.07
C ALA A 24 -13.78 -10.03 0.40
N PHE A 25 -13.74 -9.15 -0.60
CA PHE A 25 -13.87 -7.70 -0.46
C PHE A 25 -15.27 -7.19 -0.74
N SER A 26 -16.28 -8.07 -0.91
CA SER A 26 -17.63 -7.71 -1.39
C SER A 26 -18.30 -6.58 -0.61
N ASP A 27 -18.01 -6.46 0.67
CA ASP A 27 -18.62 -5.45 1.55
C ASP A 27 -18.08 -4.04 1.28
N VAL A 28 -16.85 -3.94 0.78
CA VAL A 28 -16.16 -2.66 0.52
C VAL A 28 -15.91 -2.41 -0.96
N SER A 29 -15.97 -3.43 -1.81
CA SER A 29 -15.56 -3.36 -3.20
C SER A 29 -16.14 -4.50 -4.04
N SER A 30 -16.58 -4.18 -5.25
CA SER A 30 -17.00 -5.23 -6.20
C SER A 30 -15.80 -6.07 -6.66
N ARG A 31 -16.02 -7.37 -6.91
CA ARG A 31 -15.02 -8.26 -7.52
C ARG A 31 -14.41 -7.68 -8.80
N THR A 32 -15.24 -7.07 -9.65
CA THR A 32 -14.77 -6.43 -10.89
C THR A 32 -13.84 -5.25 -10.60
N TYR A 33 -14.17 -4.40 -9.62
CA TYR A 33 -13.30 -3.30 -9.24
C TYR A 33 -11.98 -3.82 -8.65
N MET A 34 -12.01 -4.82 -7.75
CA MET A 34 -10.80 -5.50 -7.26
C MET A 34 -9.93 -6.02 -8.41
N SER A 35 -10.54 -6.69 -9.39
CA SER A 35 -9.83 -7.15 -10.58
C SER A 35 -9.22 -6.01 -11.39
N THR A 36 -9.88 -4.86 -11.50
CA THR A 36 -9.29 -3.68 -12.18
C THR A 36 -8.12 -3.07 -11.42
N LEU A 37 -8.18 -3.05 -10.08
CA LEU A 37 -7.09 -2.56 -9.23
C LEU A 37 -5.84 -3.45 -9.40
N GLU A 38 -5.99 -4.77 -9.28
CA GLU A 38 -4.86 -5.72 -9.37
C GLU A 38 -4.25 -5.86 -10.78
N ARG A 39 -4.90 -5.28 -11.80
CA ARG A 39 -4.41 -5.23 -13.18
C ARG A 39 -3.89 -3.85 -13.57
N ASP A 40 -3.77 -2.94 -12.60
CA ASP A 40 -3.29 -1.56 -12.83
C ASP A 40 -4.19 -0.75 -13.77
N LEU A 41 -5.48 -1.11 -13.89
CA LEU A 41 -6.44 -0.44 -14.78
C LEU A 41 -7.14 0.74 -14.11
N LYS A 42 -7.12 0.79 -12.78
CA LYS A 42 -7.69 1.87 -11.97
C LYS A 42 -6.85 2.10 -10.72
N SER A 43 -6.80 3.34 -10.25
CA SER A 43 -6.18 3.71 -8.99
C SER A 43 -7.26 3.94 -7.92
N PRO A 44 -7.12 3.36 -6.72
CA PRO A 44 -8.04 3.62 -5.61
C PRO A 44 -7.72 4.97 -4.96
N THR A 45 -8.71 5.58 -4.30
CA THR A 45 -8.45 6.68 -3.36
C THR A 45 -7.79 6.13 -2.08
N LEU A 46 -7.19 7.00 -1.26
CA LEU A 46 -6.63 6.58 0.03
C LEU A 46 -7.69 5.97 0.96
N ASN A 47 -8.89 6.54 1.00
CA ASN A 47 -9.99 5.99 1.81
C ASN A 47 -10.37 4.58 1.33
N LYS A 48 -10.52 4.38 0.01
CA LYS A 48 -10.80 3.05 -0.54
C LYS A 48 -9.66 2.08 -0.23
N LEU A 49 -8.42 2.53 -0.32
CA LEU A 49 -7.26 1.71 0.02
C LEU A 49 -7.27 1.29 1.50
N ALA A 50 -7.69 2.18 2.41
CA ALA A 50 -7.85 1.86 3.82
C ALA A 50 -8.90 0.77 4.06
N GLU A 51 -10.09 0.90 3.46
CA GLU A 51 -11.15 -0.12 3.53
C GLU A 51 -10.67 -1.49 3.01
N LEU A 52 -9.89 -1.52 1.92
CA LEU A 52 -9.30 -2.77 1.41
C LEU A 52 -8.26 -3.36 2.38
N CYS A 53 -7.47 -2.50 3.03
CA CYS A 53 -6.46 -2.93 4.00
C CYS A 53 -7.08 -3.51 5.27
N GLU A 54 -8.25 -3.03 5.68
CA GLU A 54 -9.03 -3.60 6.80
C GLU A 54 -9.41 -5.06 6.53
N VAL A 55 -9.93 -5.37 5.32
CA VAL A 55 -10.25 -6.75 4.92
C VAL A 55 -9.01 -7.65 4.90
N MET A 56 -7.84 -7.10 4.59
CA MET A 56 -6.56 -7.81 4.59
C MET A 56 -5.85 -7.84 5.96
N GLU A 57 -6.46 -7.23 6.99
CA GLU A 57 -5.90 -7.09 8.33
C GLU A 57 -4.48 -6.50 8.33
N ILE A 58 -4.29 -5.41 7.59
CA ILE A 58 -3.02 -4.68 7.54
C ILE A 58 -3.24 -3.17 7.63
N HIS A 59 -2.19 -2.45 8.03
CA HIS A 59 -2.22 -0.99 7.94
C HIS A 59 -1.96 -0.54 6.48
N PRO A 60 -2.63 0.52 5.98
CA PRO A 60 -2.39 1.08 4.65
C PRO A 60 -0.92 1.36 4.32
N LEU A 61 -0.16 1.81 5.33
CA LEU A 61 1.27 2.06 5.18
C LEU A 61 2.06 0.79 4.87
N THR A 62 1.66 -0.38 5.38
CA THR A 62 2.29 -1.67 5.05
C THR A 62 2.17 -1.98 3.57
N LEU A 63 0.98 -1.78 2.99
CA LEU A 63 0.75 -1.94 1.56
C LEU A 63 1.59 -0.97 0.73
N LEU A 64 1.65 0.30 1.15
CA LEU A 64 2.44 1.32 0.46
C LEU A 64 3.95 1.01 0.55
N THR A 65 4.45 0.61 1.72
CA THR A 65 5.85 0.20 1.89
C THR A 65 6.22 -0.93 0.93
N LEU A 66 5.38 -1.97 0.82
CA LEU A 66 5.58 -3.04 -0.15
C LEU A 66 5.57 -2.52 -1.60
N ALA A 67 4.70 -1.56 -1.91
CA ALA A 67 4.64 -0.94 -3.24
C ALA A 67 5.86 -0.05 -3.57
N TYR A 68 6.59 0.46 -2.58
CA TYR A 68 7.76 1.32 -2.82
C TYR A 68 9.10 0.61 -2.68
N ALA A 69 9.21 -0.37 -1.77
CA ALA A 69 10.46 -1.03 -1.42
C ALA A 69 10.48 -2.54 -1.73
N GLY A 70 9.35 -3.12 -2.14
CA GLY A 70 9.25 -4.56 -2.34
C GLY A 70 9.33 -5.36 -1.05
N ASP A 71 9.82 -6.59 -1.17
CA ASP A 71 9.99 -7.55 -0.07
C ASP A 71 11.44 -7.61 0.46
N ASP A 72 12.33 -6.74 -0.03
CA ASP A 72 13.69 -6.59 0.49
C ASP A 72 13.68 -5.77 1.79
N LEU A 73 13.91 -6.46 2.92
CA LEU A 73 13.91 -5.85 4.25
C LEU A 73 14.94 -4.71 4.40
N GLN A 74 16.09 -4.78 3.70
CA GLN A 74 17.07 -3.69 3.76
C GLN A 74 16.54 -2.43 3.07
N GLN A 75 15.85 -2.57 1.93
CA GLN A 75 15.22 -1.45 1.24
C GLN A 75 14.03 -0.89 2.05
N VAL A 76 13.26 -1.76 2.70
CA VAL A 76 12.18 -1.37 3.61
C VAL A 76 12.71 -0.54 4.77
N ASP A 77 13.76 -0.99 5.45
CA ASP A 77 14.36 -0.27 6.58
C ASP A 77 14.90 1.10 6.15
N GLN A 78 15.59 1.16 5.00
CA GLN A 78 16.07 2.42 4.43
C GLN A 78 14.93 3.38 4.11
N LEU A 79 13.84 2.90 3.51
CA LEU A 79 12.66 3.70 3.19
C LEU A 79 12.00 4.26 4.45
N LEU A 80 11.79 3.42 5.47
CA LEU A 80 11.16 3.83 6.72
C LEU A 80 12.02 4.85 7.49
N ALA A 81 13.34 4.66 7.51
CA ALA A 81 14.27 5.62 8.09
C ALA A 81 14.22 6.98 7.36
N GLN A 82 14.19 6.96 6.03
CA GLN A 82 14.06 8.17 5.21
C GLN A 82 12.74 8.90 5.48
N VAL A 83 11.61 8.19 5.46
CA VAL A 83 10.28 8.77 5.74
C VAL A 83 10.25 9.41 7.12
N ARG A 84 10.84 8.77 8.13
CA ARG A 84 10.94 9.34 9.48
C ARG A 84 11.71 10.67 9.51
N GLN A 85 12.88 10.73 8.87
CA GLN A 85 13.68 11.97 8.77
C GLN A 85 12.93 13.09 8.03
N GLN A 86 12.21 12.73 6.96
CA GLN A 86 11.38 13.67 6.21
C GLN A 86 10.25 14.22 7.08
N LEU A 87 9.56 13.36 7.84
CA LEU A 87 8.50 13.79 8.76
C LEU A 87 9.03 14.79 9.78
N GLU A 88 10.17 14.51 10.42
CA GLU A 88 10.79 15.48 11.35
C GLU A 88 11.07 16.84 10.69
N THR A 89 11.51 16.83 9.44
CA THR A 89 11.83 18.06 8.70
C THR A 89 10.57 18.85 8.34
N VAL A 90 9.50 18.16 7.91
CA VAL A 90 8.23 18.78 7.50
C VAL A 90 7.47 19.30 8.71
N THR A 91 7.46 18.57 9.83
CA THR A 91 6.75 18.99 11.05
C THR A 91 7.51 20.04 11.87
N LYS A 92 8.83 20.16 11.73
CA LYS A 92 9.61 21.22 12.41
C LYS A 92 9.51 22.58 11.69
N LYS A 93 9.16 22.61 10.40
CA LYS A 93 9.03 23.85 9.60
C LYS A 93 7.75 24.66 9.85
N SER A 94 6.82 24.17 10.67
CA SER A 94 5.60 24.91 11.05
C SER A 94 5.78 25.86 12.23
N ASP A 95 6.95 25.87 12.89
CA ASP A 95 7.20 26.64 14.12
C ASP A 95 8.12 27.87 13.91
N THR A 96 8.23 28.41 12.69
CA THR A 96 8.93 29.69 12.47
C THR A 96 7.91 30.82 12.32
N PRO A 97 8.00 31.93 13.10
CA PRO A 97 7.02 33.03 13.12
C PRO A 97 6.74 33.68 11.76
#